data_AF-A0A517THD5-F1
#
_entry.id   AF-A0A517THD5-F1
#
_cell.length_a   1.000
_cell.length_b   1.000
_cell.length_c   1.000
_cell.angle_alpha   90.00
_cell.angle_beta   90.00
_cell.angle_gamma   90.00
#
_symmetry.space_group_name_H-M   'P 1'
#
loop_
_entity.id
_entity.type
_entity.pdbx_description
1 polymer ?
#
loop_
_entity_poly.entity_id
_entity_poly.type
_entity_poly.pdbx_seq_one_letter_code
_entity_poly.pdbx_strand_id
1 'polypeptide(L)'
;MNPTANEATTAAATPESIDGWEAPLTELLTDLSQTQTELLEVLGRKRDLLVAGDREGLAAIGPEEDRLAGRLAECQQRRQGMLDAAEERGLPHGNLRSLAEAMPDGARRALRPQIREARSRARLLQHQSLTNWVLVQRTLLHLSQMIEIVATGGQKPPTYEKSGQSASGGVLMDRAV
;
A
#
# COMPACT_ATOMS: atom_id res chain seq x y z
N MET A 1 -61.88 -16.15 -37.48
CA MET A 1 -61.42 -17.09 -36.44
C MET A 1 -59.94 -16.81 -36.21
N ASN A 2 -59.61 -16.04 -35.17
CA ASN A 2 -58.26 -15.84 -34.64
C ASN A 2 -58.41 -15.91 -33.11
N PRO A 3 -57.60 -16.72 -32.42
CA PRO A 3 -56.41 -16.22 -31.71
C PRO A 3 -55.22 -17.20 -31.86
N THR A 4 -53.96 -16.81 -31.73
CA THR A 4 -53.29 -16.52 -30.45
C THR A 4 -52.07 -15.58 -30.61
N ALA A 5 -52.16 -14.44 -29.93
CA ALA A 5 -51.03 -13.65 -29.44
C ALA A 5 -50.38 -14.43 -28.26
N ASN A 6 -49.06 -14.57 -28.21
CA ASN A 6 -48.09 -13.72 -27.51
C ASN A 6 -48.03 -13.94 -25.99
N GLU A 7 -46.83 -13.70 -25.46
CA GLU A 7 -46.47 -13.44 -24.05
C GLU A 7 -45.75 -14.58 -23.31
N ALA A 8 -44.45 -14.61 -23.61
CA ALA A 8 -43.37 -14.55 -22.63
C ALA A 8 -43.81 -14.44 -21.15
N THR A 9 -43.40 -15.40 -20.35
CA THR A 9 -43.13 -15.20 -18.92
C THR A 9 -41.89 -16.00 -18.58
N THR A 10 -40.73 -15.43 -18.93
CA THR A 10 -39.48 -15.72 -18.25
C THR A 10 -39.66 -15.18 -16.84
N ALA A 11 -39.87 -16.09 -15.89
CA ALA A 11 -39.89 -15.78 -14.47
C ALA A 11 -38.54 -15.15 -14.09
N ALA A 12 -38.52 -13.81 -14.04
CA ALA A 12 -37.43 -13.06 -13.45
C ALA A 12 -37.36 -13.47 -11.98
N ALA A 13 -36.29 -14.16 -11.61
CA ALA A 13 -35.93 -14.42 -10.23
C ALA A 13 -35.92 -13.08 -9.48
N THR A 14 -36.81 -12.95 -8.51
CA THR A 14 -36.84 -11.84 -7.56
C THR A 14 -35.44 -11.74 -6.92
N PRO A 15 -34.77 -10.57 -6.93
CA PRO A 15 -33.48 -10.45 -6.26
C PRO A 15 -33.67 -10.79 -4.78
N GLU A 16 -32.91 -11.76 -4.28
CA GLU A 16 -32.81 -12.05 -2.84
C GLU A 16 -32.57 -10.72 -2.11
N SER A 17 -33.32 -10.47 -1.04
CA SER A 17 -33.39 -9.13 -0.45
C SER A 17 -32.02 -8.65 -0.02
N ILE A 18 -31.67 -7.45 -0.48
CA ILE A 18 -30.47 -6.71 -0.11
C ILE A 18 -30.44 -6.34 1.39
N ASP A 19 -31.56 -6.50 2.08
CA ASP A 19 -31.70 -6.29 3.51
C ASP A 19 -30.68 -7.14 4.29
N GLY A 20 -29.83 -6.46 5.07
CA GLY A 20 -28.78 -7.08 5.89
C GLY A 20 -27.35 -6.82 5.43
N TRP A 21 -27.12 -6.25 4.24
CA TRP A 21 -25.77 -5.89 3.76
C TRP A 21 -25.26 -4.52 4.23
N GLU A 22 -26.16 -3.63 4.65
CA GLU A 22 -25.80 -2.26 5.06
C GLU A 22 -24.89 -2.23 6.29
N ALA A 23 -25.23 -2.97 7.35
CA ALA A 23 -24.46 -2.96 8.59
C ALA A 23 -23.05 -3.57 8.42
N PRO A 24 -22.87 -4.77 7.81
CA PRO A 24 -21.55 -5.33 7.54
C PRO A 24 -20.68 -4.43 6.66
N LEU A 25 -21.28 -3.77 5.66
CA LEU A 25 -20.55 -2.89 4.76
C LEU A 25 -20.11 -1.60 5.47
N THR A 26 -20.96 -1.05 6.33
CA THR A 26 -20.62 0.12 7.15
C THR A 26 -19.52 -0.19 8.16
N GLU A 27 -19.60 -1.34 8.82
CA GLU A 27 -18.57 -1.82 9.74
C GLU A 27 -17.22 -2.01 9.04
N LEU A 28 -17.21 -2.72 7.91
CA LEU A 28 -16.00 -2.91 7.11
C LEU A 28 -15.37 -1.58 6.68
N LEU A 29 -16.19 -0.63 6.20
CA LEU A 29 -15.69 0.67 5.75
C LEU A 29 -15.18 1.52 6.91
N THR A 30 -15.78 1.41 8.09
CA THR A 30 -15.32 2.08 9.31
C THR A 30 -13.96 1.53 9.74
N ASP A 31 -13.83 0.21 9.83
CA ASP A 31 -12.57 -0.44 10.21
C ASP A 31 -11.44 -0.17 9.21
N LEU A 32 -11.75 -0.20 7.91
CA LEU A 32 -10.82 0.15 6.85
C LEU A 32 -10.39 1.62 6.98
N SER A 33 -11.35 2.52 7.16
CA SER A 33 -11.11 3.95 7.32
C SER A 33 -10.19 4.24 8.51
N GLN A 34 -10.45 3.61 9.65
CA GLN A 34 -9.65 3.77 10.86
C GLN A 34 -8.24 3.21 10.67
N THR A 35 -8.11 1.98 10.16
CA THR A 35 -6.81 1.34 9.92
C THR A 35 -5.95 2.15 8.95
N GLN A 36 -6.56 2.71 7.89
CA GLN A 36 -5.85 3.56 6.93
C GLN A 36 -5.36 4.87 7.55
N THR A 37 -6.14 5.49 8.44
CA THR A 37 -5.72 6.70 9.16
C THR A 37 -4.56 6.41 10.09
N GLU A 38 -4.66 5.36 10.92
CA GLU A 38 -3.56 4.94 11.81
C GLU A 38 -2.28 4.65 11.01
N LEU A 39 -2.39 3.97 9.86
CA LEU A 39 -1.24 3.66 9.01
C LEU A 39 -0.62 4.92 8.36
N LEU A 40 -1.42 5.90 7.96
CA LEU A 40 -0.90 7.19 7.48
C LEU A 40 -0.11 7.93 8.56
N GLU A 41 -0.59 7.90 9.81
CA GLU A 41 0.12 8.51 10.94
C GLU A 41 1.45 7.81 11.22
N VAL A 42 1.47 6.48 11.19
CA VAL A 42 2.71 5.69 11.34
C VAL A 42 3.70 5.97 10.21
N LEU A 43 3.25 6.01 8.96
CA LEU A 43 4.11 6.32 7.82
C LEU A 43 4.66 7.75 7.88
N GLY A 44 3.86 8.71 8.38
CA GLY A 44 4.29 10.06 8.69
C GLY A 44 5.38 10.10 9.75
N ARG A 45 5.16 9.45 10.90
CA ARG A 45 6.17 9.34 11.97
C ARG A 45 7.45 8.65 11.48
N LYS A 46 7.33 7.57 10.71
CA LYS A 46 8.47 6.86 10.14
C LYS A 46 9.31 7.74 9.23
N ARG A 47 8.68 8.56 8.40
CA ARG A 47 9.39 9.54 7.57
C ARG A 47 10.18 10.51 8.45
N ASP A 48 9.57 11.05 9.50
CA ASP A 48 10.20 12.03 10.36
C ASP A 48 11.40 11.42 11.12
N LEU A 49 11.30 10.15 11.56
CA LEU A 49 12.40 9.39 12.17
C LEU A 49 13.52 9.05 11.16
N LEU A 50 13.18 8.70 9.92
CA LEU A 50 14.16 8.49 8.84
C LEU A 50 14.95 9.77 8.56
N VAL A 51 14.29 10.93 8.57
CA VAL A 51 14.95 12.22 8.39
C VAL A 51 15.84 12.57 9.58
N ALA A 52 15.40 12.27 10.80
CA ALA A 52 16.20 12.46 12.02
C ALA A 52 17.36 11.47 12.18
N GLY A 53 17.36 10.37 11.43
CA GLY A 53 18.33 9.28 11.57
C GLY A 53 18.16 8.47 12.86
N ASP A 54 16.97 8.50 13.47
CA ASP A 54 16.67 7.82 14.73
C ASP A 54 16.45 6.32 14.50
N ARG A 55 17.51 5.54 14.71
CA ARG A 55 17.49 4.08 14.54
C ARG A 55 16.64 3.37 15.58
N GLU A 56 16.62 3.85 16.82
CA GLU A 56 15.87 3.23 17.91
C GLU A 56 14.38 3.47 17.71
N GLY A 57 13.99 4.70 17.40
CA GLY A 57 12.62 5.04 17.03
C GLY A 57 12.13 4.28 15.79
N LEU A 58 12.98 4.07 14.78
CA LEU A 58 12.61 3.28 13.60
C LEU A 58 12.39 1.80 13.94
N ALA A 59 13.22 1.22 14.81
CA ALA A 59 13.03 -0.16 15.27
C ALA A 59 11.73 -0.31 16.07
N ALA A 60 11.38 0.70 16.87
CA ALA A 60 10.16 0.71 17.68
C ALA A 60 8.86 0.83 16.84
N ILE A 61 8.93 1.39 15.63
CA ILE A 61 7.77 1.51 14.73
C ILE A 61 7.39 0.18 14.05
N GLY A 62 8.35 -0.72 13.83
CA GLY A 62 8.13 -1.98 13.09
C GLY A 62 6.92 -2.79 13.57
N PRO A 63 6.79 -3.10 14.87
CA PRO A 63 5.64 -3.85 15.39
C PRO A 63 4.30 -3.15 15.18
N GLU A 64 4.26 -1.81 15.21
CA GLU A 64 3.05 -1.05 14.97
C GLU A 64 2.62 -1.11 13.49
N GLU A 65 3.59 -1.02 12.56
CA GLU A 65 3.36 -1.24 11.12
C GLU A 65 2.84 -2.65 10.84
N ASP A 66 3.47 -3.68 11.41
CA ASP A 66 3.08 -5.07 11.20
C ASP A 66 1.65 -5.34 11.68
N ARG A 67 1.28 -4.80 12.86
CA ARG A 67 -0.08 -4.87 13.39
C ARG A 67 -1.09 -4.25 12.43
N LEU A 68 -0.79 -3.06 11.89
CA LEU A 68 -1.68 -2.35 10.97
C LEU A 68 -1.77 -3.02 9.60
N ALA A 69 -0.67 -3.61 9.11
CA ALA A 69 -0.66 -4.43 7.92
C ALA A 69 -1.56 -5.67 8.08
N GLY A 70 -1.50 -6.33 9.25
CA GLY A 70 -2.40 -7.42 9.61
C GLY A 70 -3.87 -7.01 9.57
N ARG A 71 -4.24 -5.90 10.24
CA ARG A 71 -5.63 -5.37 10.21
C ARG A 71 -6.10 -5.02 8.79
N LEU A 72 -5.22 -4.48 7.95
CA LEU A 72 -5.55 -4.17 6.56
C LEU A 72 -5.79 -5.45 5.74
N ALA A 73 -5.00 -6.50 5.98
CA ALA A 73 -5.20 -7.81 5.36
C ALA A 73 -6.51 -8.47 5.80
N GLU A 74 -6.87 -8.36 7.09
CA GLU A 74 -8.18 -8.80 7.59
C GLU A 74 -9.33 -8.06 6.93
N CYS A 75 -9.22 -6.73 6.76
CA CYS A 75 -10.21 -5.94 6.02
C CYS A 75 -10.33 -6.40 4.56
N GLN A 76 -9.21 -6.71 3.90
CA GLN A 76 -9.21 -7.26 2.54
C GLN A 76 -9.90 -8.62 2.46
N GLN A 77 -9.64 -9.51 3.44
CA GLN A 77 -10.26 -10.83 3.50
C GLN A 77 -11.77 -10.73 3.75
N ARG A 78 -12.21 -9.89 4.69
CA ARG A 78 -13.63 -9.61 4.94
C ARG A 78 -14.31 -9.05 3.70
N ARG A 79 -13.67 -8.11 3.01
CA ARG A 79 -14.14 -7.59 1.72
C ARG A 79 -14.35 -8.71 0.70
N GLN A 80 -13.38 -9.62 0.57
CA GLN A 80 -13.47 -10.71 -0.40
C GLN A 80 -14.63 -11.64 -0.05
N GLY A 81 -14.71 -12.10 1.21
CA GLY A 81 -15.82 -12.95 1.65
C GLY A 81 -17.19 -12.31 1.48
N MET A 82 -17.31 -10.98 1.63
CA MET A 82 -18.54 -10.26 1.32
C MET A 82 -18.88 -10.26 -0.17
N LEU A 83 -17.89 -10.13 -1.05
CA LEU A 83 -18.13 -10.17 -2.50
C LEU A 83 -18.49 -11.59 -2.96
N ASP A 84 -17.83 -12.61 -2.40
CA ASP A 84 -18.13 -14.01 -2.69
C ASP A 84 -19.56 -14.36 -2.24
N ALA A 85 -19.96 -13.96 -1.02
CA ALA A 85 -21.33 -14.15 -0.54
C ALA A 85 -22.37 -13.30 -1.30
N ALA A 86 -21.96 -12.19 -1.92
CA ALA A 86 -22.83 -11.43 -2.82
C ALA A 86 -23.02 -12.18 -4.15
N GLU A 87 -21.97 -12.80 -4.68
CA GLU A 87 -22.02 -13.62 -5.89
C GLU A 87 -22.98 -14.82 -5.72
N GLU A 88 -22.89 -15.52 -4.59
CA GLU A 88 -23.76 -16.66 -4.25
C GLU A 88 -25.25 -16.28 -4.25
N ARG A 89 -25.57 -15.02 -3.91
CA ARG A 89 -26.93 -14.46 -3.85
C ARG A 89 -27.37 -13.77 -5.14
N GLY A 90 -26.56 -13.87 -6.20
CA GLY A 90 -26.83 -13.20 -7.49
C GLY A 90 -26.73 -11.68 -7.43
N LEU A 91 -26.08 -11.12 -6.41
CA LEU A 91 -25.86 -9.67 -6.25
C LEU A 91 -24.58 -9.21 -6.98
N PRO A 92 -24.40 -7.89 -7.20
CA PRO A 92 -23.18 -7.37 -7.79
C PRO A 92 -21.95 -7.63 -6.91
N HIS A 93 -21.02 -8.46 -7.41
CA HIS A 93 -19.82 -8.92 -6.69
C HIS A 93 -18.51 -8.32 -7.23
N GLY A 94 -18.54 -7.56 -8.33
CA GLY A 94 -17.31 -7.06 -8.96
C GLY A 94 -16.52 -6.07 -8.09
N ASN A 95 -17.18 -5.33 -7.20
CA ASN A 95 -16.55 -4.45 -6.21
C ASN A 95 -17.59 -3.92 -5.19
N LEU A 96 -17.11 -3.40 -4.05
CA LEU A 96 -17.95 -2.82 -3.00
C LEU A 96 -18.81 -1.64 -3.48
N ARG A 97 -18.39 -0.90 -4.52
CA ARG A 97 -19.19 0.21 -5.06
C ARG A 97 -20.41 -0.33 -5.79
N SER A 98 -20.24 -1.31 -6.66
CA SER A 98 -21.34 -1.96 -7.38
C SER A 98 -22.33 -2.60 -6.40
N LEU A 99 -21.82 -3.21 -5.31
CA LEU A 99 -22.66 -3.72 -4.23
C LEU A 99 -23.41 -2.59 -3.51
N ALA A 100 -22.74 -1.50 -3.15
CA ALA A 100 -23.37 -0.34 -2.52
C ALA A 100 -24.39 0.39 -3.44
N GLU A 101 -24.20 0.33 -4.76
CA GLU A 101 -25.10 0.95 -5.74
C GLU A 101 -26.44 0.21 -5.86
N ALA A 102 -26.44 -1.10 -5.57
CA ALA A 102 -27.64 -1.93 -5.49
C ALA A 102 -28.45 -1.69 -4.21
N MET A 103 -27.86 -1.07 -3.18
CA MET A 103 -28.52 -0.79 -1.89
C MET A 103 -29.67 0.21 -2.01
N PRO A 104 -30.65 0.16 -1.08
CA PRO A 104 -31.69 1.19 -0.94
C PRO A 104 -31.10 2.60 -0.82
N ASP A 105 -31.88 3.61 -1.23
CA ASP A 105 -31.46 5.02 -1.32
C ASP A 105 -30.77 5.57 -0.06
N GLY A 106 -31.27 5.22 1.13
CA GLY A 106 -30.71 5.66 2.41
C GLY A 106 -29.29 5.13 2.62
N ALA A 107 -29.14 3.80 2.61
CA ALA A 107 -27.86 3.12 2.74
C ALA A 107 -26.85 3.57 1.68
N ARG A 108 -27.30 3.65 0.41
CA ARG A 108 -26.46 4.08 -0.71
C ARG A 108 -25.88 5.49 -0.52
N ARG A 109 -26.69 6.44 0.00
CA ARG A 109 -26.23 7.80 0.29
C ARG A 109 -25.22 7.84 1.44
N ALA A 110 -25.39 6.98 2.46
CA ALA A 110 -24.46 6.88 3.58
C ALA A 110 -23.11 6.22 3.20
N LEU A 111 -23.14 5.23 2.31
CA LEU A 111 -21.97 4.42 1.95
C LEU A 111 -21.08 5.07 0.87
N ARG A 112 -21.66 5.80 -0.09
CA ARG A 112 -20.90 6.51 -1.16
C ARG A 112 -19.75 7.37 -0.63
N PRO A 113 -19.94 8.27 0.37
CA PRO A 113 -18.86 9.11 0.87
C PRO A 113 -17.75 8.26 1.53
N GLN A 114 -18.11 7.22 2.29
CA GLN A 114 -17.15 6.33 2.95
C GLN A 114 -16.29 5.57 1.94
N ILE A 115 -16.89 5.01 0.88
CA ILE A 115 -16.16 4.33 -0.20
C ILE A 115 -15.21 5.29 -0.93
N ARG A 116 -15.66 6.53 -1.19
CA ARG A 116 -14.83 7.55 -1.84
C ARG A 116 -13.63 7.92 -0.98
N GLU A 117 -13.86 8.09 0.32
CA GLU A 117 -12.85 8.45 1.30
C GLU A 117 -11.79 7.35 1.45
N ALA A 118 -12.22 6.09 1.63
CA ALA A 118 -11.31 4.94 1.72
C ALA A 118 -10.42 4.80 0.46
N ARG A 119 -10.97 5.06 -0.73
CA ARG A 119 -10.20 5.07 -1.99
C ARG A 119 -9.22 6.24 -2.07
N SER A 120 -9.57 7.39 -1.51
CA SER A 120 -8.67 8.54 -1.42
C SER A 120 -7.46 8.21 -0.53
N ARG A 121 -7.72 7.68 0.66
CA ARG A 121 -6.68 7.31 1.62
C ARG A 121 -5.79 6.16 1.13
N ALA A 122 -6.35 5.17 0.45
CA ALA A 122 -5.56 4.11 -0.19
C ALA A 122 -4.51 4.68 -1.17
N ARG A 123 -4.88 5.68 -1.98
CA ARG A 123 -3.93 6.36 -2.88
C ARG A 123 -2.87 7.12 -2.10
N LEU A 124 -3.26 7.82 -1.04
CA LEU A 124 -2.33 8.56 -0.19
C LEU A 124 -1.33 7.63 0.51
N LEU A 125 -1.79 6.50 1.04
CA LEU A 125 -0.96 5.45 1.62
C LEU A 125 0.08 4.94 0.61
N GLN A 126 -0.35 4.63 -0.61
CA GLN A 126 0.56 4.20 -1.67
C GLN A 126 1.65 5.24 -1.95
N HIS A 127 1.28 6.51 -2.01
CA HIS A 127 2.24 7.60 -2.20
C HIS A 127 3.23 7.68 -1.03
N GLN A 128 2.78 7.66 0.22
CA GLN A 128 3.66 7.76 1.38
C GLN A 128 4.60 6.55 1.52
N SER A 129 4.09 5.34 1.30
CA SER A 129 4.93 4.13 1.30
C SER A 129 6.03 4.19 0.25
N LEU A 130 5.72 4.68 -0.96
CA LEU A 130 6.71 4.88 -2.01
C LEU A 130 7.75 5.93 -1.64
N THR A 131 7.33 7.07 -1.07
CA THR A 131 8.24 8.11 -0.59
C THR A 131 9.21 7.58 0.45
N ASN A 132 8.71 6.85 1.44
CA ASN A 132 9.55 6.24 2.49
C ASN A 132 10.53 5.23 1.90
N TRP A 133 10.09 4.40 0.95
CA TRP A 133 10.98 3.47 0.25
C TRP A 133 12.11 4.18 -0.52
N VAL A 134 11.80 5.26 -1.26
CA VAL A 134 12.81 6.05 -1.98
C VAL A 134 13.82 6.68 -1.02
N LEU A 135 13.35 7.21 0.12
CA LEU A 135 14.22 7.80 1.14
C LEU A 135 15.21 6.75 1.68
N VAL A 136 14.72 5.56 2.05
CA VAL A 136 15.56 4.45 2.52
C VAL A 136 16.59 4.06 1.47
N GLN A 137 16.18 3.86 0.21
CA GLN A 137 17.12 3.52 -0.87
C GLN A 137 18.22 4.56 -1.05
N ARG A 138 17.86 5.85 -1.00
CA ARG A 138 18.83 6.94 -1.10
C ARG A 138 19.82 6.96 0.08
N THR A 139 19.34 6.71 1.30
CA THR A 139 20.23 6.62 2.47
C THR A 139 21.20 5.44 2.37
N LEU A 140 20.75 4.28 1.89
CA LEU A 140 21.61 3.12 1.66
C LEU A 140 22.68 3.39 0.59
N LEU A 141 22.32 4.06 -0.51
CA LEU A 141 23.27 4.44 -1.55
C LEU A 141 24.36 5.38 -1.00
N HIS A 142 23.97 6.40 -0.23
CA HIS A 142 24.93 7.31 0.39
C HIS A 142 25.82 6.61 1.42
N LEU A 143 25.28 5.66 2.19
CA LEU A 143 26.07 4.85 3.11
C LEU A 143 27.09 3.99 2.36
N SER A 144 26.69 3.37 1.25
CA SER A 144 27.58 2.59 0.38
C SER A 144 28.73 3.46 -0.15
N GLN A 145 28.43 4.68 -0.62
CA GLN A 145 29.43 5.63 -1.08
C GLN A 145 30.40 6.06 0.03
N MET A 146 29.90 6.28 1.26
CA MET A 146 30.76 6.57 2.40
C MET A 146 31.68 5.40 2.75
N ILE A 147 31.15 4.17 2.75
CA ILE A 147 31.92 2.96 3.00
C ILE A 147 32.99 2.78 1.91
N GLU A 148 32.64 3.01 0.64
CA GLU A 148 33.59 2.97 -0.47
C GLU A 148 34.70 4.00 -0.32
N ILE A 149 34.38 5.25 0.05
CA ILE A 149 35.37 6.31 0.32
C ILE A 149 36.30 5.89 1.46
N VAL A 150 35.76 5.34 2.55
CA VAL A 150 36.57 4.87 3.69
C VAL A 150 37.45 3.69 3.28
N ALA A 151 36.90 2.70 2.57
CA ALA A 151 37.61 1.50 2.14
C ALA A 151 38.71 1.79 1.10
N THR A 152 38.52 2.80 0.26
CA THR A 152 39.49 3.25 -0.75
C THR A 152 40.40 4.38 -0.27
N GLY A 153 40.22 4.86 0.98
CA GLY A 153 40.95 6.02 1.50
C GLY A 153 40.72 7.31 0.71
N GLY A 154 39.59 7.42 0.00
CA GLY A 154 39.28 8.53 -0.91
C GLY A 154 40.03 8.50 -2.24
N GLN A 155 40.79 7.43 -2.54
CA GLN A 155 41.47 7.29 -3.82
C GLN A 155 40.48 6.80 -4.88
N LYS A 156 40.03 7.71 -5.75
CA LYS A 156 39.30 7.33 -6.97
C LYS A 156 40.16 6.35 -7.78
N PRO A 157 39.63 5.21 -8.27
CA PRO A 157 40.36 4.40 -9.22
C PRO A 157 40.76 5.28 -10.42
N PRO A 158 42.02 5.23 -10.88
CA PRO A 158 42.48 6.11 -11.95
C PRO A 158 41.60 5.89 -13.20
N THR A 159 40.90 6.93 -13.62
CA THR A 159 39.93 6.92 -14.74
C THR A 159 40.57 6.71 -16.11
N TYR A 160 41.89 6.50 -16.16
CA TYR A 160 42.61 6.09 -17.35
C TYR A 160 43.60 5.00 -16.95
N GLU A 161 43.20 3.73 -17.08
CA GLU A 161 44.19 2.69 -17.39
C GLU A 161 44.65 2.93 -18.82
N LYS A 162 45.71 3.71 -18.96
CA LYS A 162 46.54 3.65 -20.16
C LYS A 162 47.41 2.42 -19.99
N SER A 163 47.08 1.38 -20.74
CA SER A 163 47.91 0.19 -20.93
C SER A 163 49.38 0.60 -21.12
N GLY A 164 50.21 0.29 -20.14
CA GLY A 164 51.62 0.63 -20.14
C GLY A 164 52.29 0.12 -18.89
N GLN A 165 52.80 -1.11 -18.96
CA GLN A 165 53.76 -1.62 -17.98
C GLN A 165 54.90 -0.63 -17.80
N SER A 166 55.20 -0.26 -16.55
CA SER A 166 56.53 0.20 -16.16
C SER A 166 56.74 -0.14 -14.68
N ALA A 167 57.84 -0.85 -14.46
CA ALA A 167 58.25 -1.49 -13.23
C ALA A 167 58.61 -0.51 -12.11
N SER A 168 58.72 -1.08 -10.90
CA SER A 168 59.66 -0.68 -9.84
C SER A 168 59.45 0.68 -9.16
N GLY A 169 59.22 0.63 -7.84
CA GLY A 169 59.56 1.76 -6.99
C GLY A 169 58.88 1.73 -5.63
N GLY A 170 59.33 0.85 -4.73
CA GLY A 170 59.10 1.04 -3.31
C GLY A 170 59.70 2.38 -2.86
N VAL A 171 58.85 3.30 -2.42
CA VAL A 171 59.24 4.49 -1.66
C VAL A 171 58.20 4.68 -0.57
N LEU A 172 58.17 3.73 0.38
CA LEU A 172 57.79 4.04 1.75
C LEU A 172 58.92 4.90 2.30
N MET A 173 58.69 6.21 2.20
CA MET A 173 59.52 7.30 2.69
C MET A 173 60.13 7.02 4.07
N ASP A 174 61.39 6.56 4.05
CA ASP A 174 62.38 6.80 5.08
C ASP A 174 63.07 8.14 4.75
N ARG A 175 62.74 9.22 5.49
CA ARG A 175 63.72 10.03 6.26
C ARG A 175 63.15 11.35 6.84
N ALA A 176 63.41 11.49 8.14
CA ALA A 176 63.99 12.63 8.85
C ALA A 176 63.26 13.99 8.93
N VAL A 177 62.86 14.34 10.17
CA VAL A 177 63.59 15.33 11.00
C VAL A 177 63.83 14.71 12.38
#